data_AF-A0AAE3QJV8-F1
#
_entry.id   AF-A0AAE3QJV8-F1
#
_cell.length_a   1.000
_cell.length_b   1.000
_cell.length_c   1.000
_cell.angle_alpha   90.00
_cell.angle_beta   90.00
_cell.angle_gamma   90.00
#
_symmetry.space_group_name_H-M   'P 1'
#
loop_
_entity.id
_entity.type
_entity.pdbx_description
1 polymer ?
#
loop_
_entity_poly.entity_id
_entity_poly.type
_entity_poly.pdbx_seq_one_letter_code
_entity_poly.pdbx_strand_id
1 'polypeptide(L)'
;MKLEPYIINYPSSGINEFDSMNAIWHDEHLSKSQKLDLSFQLFEIQSTYAVLMHLKWYYNDLELEERDIFWNRCINCLLGSDQQQKSGIEYLLAVDLFEDDETVAESWQRLMELNNEKIVETLLRSSVAVPFTWKEELYYLLIKDKKWHYLLFTSLHDSFYGAFGDIDILKARTILERLKVDTTTKYYKNLQRDLFAYSSHAEYKKDANSKIASRKLIR
;
A
#
# COMPACT_ATOMS: atom_id res chain seq x y z
N MET A 1 -22.60 15.85 10.38
CA MET A 1 -23.22 16.24 9.09
C MET A 1 -23.85 14.99 8.48
N LYS A 2 -24.87 15.12 7.63
CA LYS A 2 -25.60 13.99 7.04
C LYS A 2 -25.11 13.71 5.61
N LEU A 3 -24.85 12.46 5.28
CA LEU A 3 -24.35 12.02 3.97
C LEU A 3 -25.46 11.91 2.92
N GLU A 4 -26.68 11.64 3.36
CA GLU A 4 -27.84 11.34 2.52
C GLU A 4 -28.09 12.35 1.38
N PRO A 5 -27.91 13.68 1.55
CA PRO A 5 -28.07 14.64 0.45
C PRO A 5 -27.09 14.47 -0.71
N TYR A 6 -25.97 13.78 -0.47
CA TYR A 6 -24.89 13.59 -1.46
C TYR A 6 -24.88 12.19 -2.08
N ILE A 7 -25.74 11.28 -1.61
CA ILE A 7 -25.82 9.92 -2.16
C ILE A 7 -26.57 9.95 -3.48
N ILE A 8 -25.85 9.70 -4.57
CA ILE A 8 -26.42 9.59 -5.92
C ILE A 8 -26.61 8.11 -6.24
N ASN A 9 -27.86 7.69 -6.47
CA ASN A 9 -28.20 6.30 -6.77
C ASN A 9 -28.53 6.11 -8.25
N TYR A 10 -28.02 5.03 -8.83
CA TYR A 10 -28.41 4.55 -10.14
C TYR A 10 -29.32 3.33 -10.03
N PRO A 11 -30.45 3.29 -10.79
CA PRO A 11 -31.45 2.24 -10.66
C PRO A 11 -30.93 0.80 -10.81
N SER A 12 -29.84 0.60 -11.55
CA SER A 12 -29.27 -0.71 -11.86
C SER A 12 -28.06 -1.12 -11.02
N SER A 13 -27.42 -0.19 -10.31
CA SER A 13 -26.11 -0.42 -9.69
C SER A 13 -25.97 0.08 -8.25
N GLY A 14 -27.01 0.69 -7.68
CA GLY A 14 -26.96 1.23 -6.31
C GLY A 14 -26.28 2.60 -6.28
N ILE A 15 -25.58 2.92 -5.19
CA ILE A 15 -24.89 4.20 -5.04
C ILE A 15 -23.79 4.30 -6.10
N ASN A 16 -23.73 5.43 -6.80
CA ASN A 16 -22.64 5.79 -7.68
C ASN A 16 -21.61 6.59 -6.88
N GLU A 17 -20.47 5.96 -6.59
CA GLU A 17 -19.41 6.55 -5.77
C GLU A 17 -18.76 7.76 -6.43
N PHE A 18 -18.55 7.71 -7.76
CA PHE A 18 -17.92 8.79 -8.51
C PHE A 18 -18.74 10.08 -8.44
N ASP A 19 -20.03 9.99 -8.75
CA ASP A 19 -20.93 11.14 -8.72
C ASP A 19 -21.15 11.63 -7.29
N SER A 20 -21.28 10.72 -6.32
CA SER A 20 -21.43 11.08 -4.91
C SER A 20 -20.18 11.79 -4.38
N MET A 21 -18.99 11.30 -4.71
CA MET A 21 -17.72 11.96 -4.37
C MET A 21 -17.61 13.33 -5.04
N ASN A 22 -18.00 13.45 -6.30
CA ASN A 22 -18.01 14.75 -6.97
C ASN A 22 -18.98 15.73 -6.32
N ALA A 23 -20.17 15.28 -5.94
CA ALA A 23 -21.15 16.11 -5.24
C ALA A 23 -20.60 16.62 -3.91
N ILE A 24 -19.91 15.77 -3.13
CA ILE A 24 -19.25 16.18 -1.88
C ILE A 24 -18.13 17.20 -2.16
N TRP A 25 -17.22 16.89 -3.08
CA TRP A 25 -15.99 17.66 -3.25
C TRP A 25 -16.17 18.98 -4.00
N HIS A 26 -17.23 19.11 -4.80
CA HIS A 26 -17.59 20.35 -5.49
C HIS A 26 -18.59 21.23 -4.73
N ASP A 27 -19.08 20.80 -3.56
CA ASP A 27 -19.89 21.67 -2.72
C ASP A 27 -19.00 22.75 -2.07
N GLU A 28 -19.23 24.02 -2.44
CA GLU A 28 -18.51 25.18 -1.94
C GLU A 28 -18.89 25.57 -0.51
N HIS A 29 -20.01 25.06 0.02
CA HIS A 29 -20.45 25.30 1.38
C HIS A 29 -19.83 24.33 2.39
N LEU A 30 -19.12 23.30 1.91
CA LEU A 30 -18.40 22.37 2.75
C LEU A 30 -16.93 22.74 2.91
N SER A 31 -16.47 22.77 4.16
CA SER A 31 -15.04 22.75 4.48
C SER A 31 -14.39 21.42 4.06
N LYS A 32 -13.06 21.41 3.87
CA LYS A 32 -12.29 20.19 3.54
C LYS A 32 -12.48 19.09 4.60
N SER A 33 -12.49 19.45 5.89
CA SER A 33 -12.77 18.51 6.99
C SER A 33 -14.14 17.86 6.87
N GLN A 34 -15.19 18.62 6.51
CA GLN A 34 -16.53 18.08 6.27
C GLN A 34 -16.56 17.17 5.03
N LYS A 35 -15.83 17.53 3.96
CA LYS A 35 -15.71 16.70 2.75
C LYS A 35 -15.05 15.35 3.06
N LEU A 36 -13.97 15.36 3.85
CA LEU A 36 -13.33 14.14 4.34
C LEU A 36 -14.28 13.28 5.17
N ASP A 37 -14.98 13.87 6.15
CA ASP A 37 -15.93 13.14 7.00
C ASP A 37 -17.07 12.50 6.19
N LEU A 38 -17.60 13.20 5.18
CA LEU A 38 -18.63 12.65 4.30
C LEU A 38 -18.07 11.54 3.39
N SER A 39 -16.85 11.72 2.87
CA SER A 39 -16.19 10.73 2.02
C SER A 39 -15.92 9.43 2.78
N PHE A 40 -15.47 9.51 4.04
CA PHE A 40 -15.28 8.32 4.87
C PHE A 40 -16.60 7.69 5.30
N GLN A 41 -17.67 8.46 5.55
CA GLN A 41 -19.01 7.87 5.72
C GLN A 41 -19.47 7.12 4.46
N LEU A 42 -19.17 7.65 3.27
CA LEU A 42 -19.47 6.95 2.02
C LEU A 42 -18.65 5.66 1.91
N PHE A 43 -17.36 5.70 2.26
CA PHE A 43 -16.50 4.52 2.29
C PHE A 43 -16.94 3.47 3.33
N GLU A 44 -17.52 3.91 4.45
CA GLU A 44 -18.08 3.03 5.47
C GLU A 44 -19.33 2.28 4.96
N ILE A 45 -20.12 2.91 4.09
CA ILE A 45 -21.29 2.28 3.44
C ILE A 45 -20.85 1.41 2.26
N GLN A 46 -19.88 1.88 1.47
CA GLN A 46 -19.32 1.22 0.30
C GLN A 46 -17.81 1.26 0.37
N SER A 47 -17.22 0.21 0.91
CA SER A 47 -15.77 0.08 1.06
C SER A 47 -15.10 -0.29 -0.27
N THR A 48 -15.30 0.56 -1.27
CA THR A 48 -14.75 0.42 -2.61
C THR A 48 -13.52 1.30 -2.77
N TYR A 49 -12.57 0.83 -3.57
CA TYR A 49 -11.38 1.60 -3.90
C TYR A 49 -11.73 2.91 -4.64
N ALA A 50 -12.85 2.95 -5.36
CA ALA A 50 -13.27 4.16 -6.07
C ALA A 50 -13.35 5.38 -5.14
N VAL A 51 -13.93 5.24 -3.94
CA VAL A 51 -14.00 6.34 -2.96
C VAL A 51 -12.60 6.79 -2.52
N LEU A 52 -11.72 5.83 -2.21
CA LEU A 52 -10.36 6.09 -1.74
C LEU A 52 -9.48 6.74 -2.81
N MET A 53 -9.61 6.32 -4.07
CA MET A 53 -8.93 6.91 -5.21
C MET A 53 -9.29 8.40 -5.36
N HIS A 54 -10.56 8.78 -5.18
CA HIS A 54 -10.95 10.19 -5.20
C HIS A 54 -10.35 10.97 -4.03
N LEU A 55 -10.32 10.37 -2.83
CA LEU A 55 -9.65 10.98 -1.69
C LEU A 55 -8.16 11.27 -1.97
N LYS A 56 -7.46 10.35 -2.66
CA LYS A 56 -6.07 10.60 -3.09
C LYS A 56 -5.96 11.82 -4.01
N TRP A 57 -6.89 12.01 -4.96
CA TRP A 57 -6.84 13.14 -5.89
C TRP A 57 -6.82 14.49 -5.19
N TYR A 58 -7.53 14.61 -4.06
CA TYR A 58 -7.59 15.84 -3.28
C TYR A 58 -6.55 15.90 -2.15
N TYR A 59 -5.79 14.82 -1.91
CA TYR A 59 -4.90 14.72 -0.75
C TYR A 59 -3.84 15.82 -0.73
N ASN A 60 -3.25 16.14 -1.88
CA ASN A 60 -2.19 17.15 -1.96
C ASN A 60 -2.72 18.57 -1.69
N ASP A 61 -4.01 18.80 -1.93
CA ASP A 61 -4.68 20.07 -1.63
C ASP A 61 -5.08 20.21 -0.15
N LEU A 62 -4.91 19.17 0.67
CA LEU A 62 -5.23 19.22 2.10
C LEU A 62 -4.13 19.94 2.89
N GLU A 63 -4.54 20.80 3.83
CA GLU A 63 -3.65 21.35 4.85
C GLU A 63 -3.35 20.29 5.92
N LEU A 64 -2.37 20.57 6.78
CA LEU A 64 -1.92 19.64 7.82
C LEU A 64 -3.06 19.12 8.71
N GLU A 65 -3.95 20.00 9.15
CA GLU A 65 -5.08 19.63 10.01
C GLU A 65 -6.04 18.66 9.31
N GLU A 66 -6.26 18.81 8.01
CA GLU A 66 -7.13 17.91 7.25
C GLU A 66 -6.43 16.59 6.91
N ARG A 67 -5.12 16.62 6.66
CA ARG A 67 -4.33 15.38 6.53
C ARG A 67 -4.37 14.57 7.82
N ASP A 68 -4.34 15.21 8.99
CA ASP A 68 -4.49 14.51 10.26
C ASP A 68 -5.87 13.84 10.39
N ILE A 69 -6.94 14.49 9.93
CA ILE A 69 -8.28 13.87 9.87
C ILE A 69 -8.25 12.64 8.94
N PHE A 70 -7.71 12.79 7.73
CA PHE A 70 -7.58 11.70 6.77
C PHE A 70 -6.84 10.50 7.37
N TRP A 71 -5.66 10.74 7.96
CA TRP A 71 -4.84 9.69 8.54
C TRP A 71 -5.51 9.03 9.74
N ASN A 72 -6.14 9.81 10.62
CA ASN A 72 -6.90 9.24 11.75
C ASN A 72 -8.00 8.29 11.26
N ARG A 73 -8.71 8.62 10.16
CA ARG A 73 -9.71 7.74 9.56
C ARG A 73 -9.08 6.47 8.97
N CYS A 74 -8.02 6.60 8.17
CA CYS A 74 -7.29 5.45 7.62
C CYS A 74 -6.78 4.51 8.72
N ILE A 75 -6.17 5.05 9.77
CA ILE A 75 -5.63 4.30 10.91
C ILE A 75 -6.77 3.58 11.66
N ASN A 76 -7.90 4.24 11.87
CA ASN A 76 -9.08 3.61 12.48
C ASN A 76 -9.58 2.42 11.66
N CYS A 77 -9.64 2.54 10.32
CA CYS A 77 -9.98 1.42 9.45
C CYS A 77 -8.96 0.27 9.53
N LEU A 78 -7.66 0.57 9.54
CA LEU A 78 -6.59 -0.44 9.63
C LEU A 78 -6.60 -1.20 10.97
N LEU A 79 -6.90 -0.50 12.06
CA LEU A 79 -6.96 -1.08 13.41
C LEU A 79 -8.31 -1.73 13.72
N GLY A 80 -9.35 -1.36 12.97
CA GLY A 80 -10.71 -1.86 13.09
C GLY A 80 -10.87 -3.34 12.74
N SER A 81 -12.11 -3.82 12.86
CA SER A 81 -12.47 -5.22 12.58
C SER A 81 -13.06 -5.45 11.19
N ASP A 82 -13.42 -4.38 10.47
CA ASP A 82 -13.97 -4.49 9.12
C ASP A 82 -12.84 -4.82 8.12
N GLN A 83 -12.83 -6.06 7.66
CA GLN A 83 -11.79 -6.54 6.76
C GLN A 83 -11.87 -5.89 5.37
N GLN A 84 -13.06 -5.47 4.91
CA GLN A 84 -13.22 -4.85 3.61
C GLN A 84 -12.65 -3.42 3.64
N GLN A 85 -12.97 -2.66 4.69
CA GLN A 85 -12.38 -1.34 4.90
C GLN A 85 -10.86 -1.42 5.04
N LYS A 86 -10.36 -2.35 5.88
CA LYS A 86 -8.92 -2.56 6.04
C LYS A 86 -8.24 -2.86 4.70
N SER A 87 -8.78 -3.79 3.92
CA SER A 87 -8.20 -4.16 2.62
C SER A 87 -8.23 -2.99 1.63
N GLY A 88 -9.27 -2.16 1.68
CA GLY A 88 -9.34 -0.93 0.88
C GLY A 88 -8.21 0.05 1.24
N ILE A 89 -7.97 0.30 2.53
CA ILE A 89 -6.86 1.17 2.96
C ILE A 89 -5.49 0.55 2.65
N GLU A 90 -5.32 -0.76 2.82
CA GLU A 90 -4.08 -1.46 2.44
C GLU A 90 -3.78 -1.33 0.94
N TYR A 91 -4.83 -1.32 0.10
CA TYR A 91 -4.72 -1.13 -1.34
C TYR A 91 -4.42 0.33 -1.71
N LEU A 92 -5.10 1.30 -1.09
CA LEU A 92 -4.79 2.74 -1.22
C LEU A 92 -3.33 3.03 -0.85
N LEU A 93 -2.85 2.43 0.25
CA LEU A 93 -1.45 2.54 0.65
C LEU A 93 -0.51 2.00 -0.43
N ALA A 94 -0.78 0.78 -0.92
CA ALA A 94 0.10 0.10 -1.86
C ALA A 94 0.16 0.80 -3.23
N VAL A 95 -0.98 1.22 -3.77
CA VAL A 95 -1.12 1.67 -5.17
C VAL A 95 -1.01 3.19 -5.32
N ASP A 96 -1.46 3.95 -4.34
CA ASP A 96 -1.47 5.42 -4.45
C ASP A 96 -0.43 6.06 -3.56
N LEU A 97 -0.44 5.75 -2.26
CA LEU A 97 0.34 6.54 -1.30
C LEU A 97 1.82 6.14 -1.26
N PHE A 98 2.15 4.87 -1.44
CA PHE A 98 3.53 4.37 -1.46
C PHE A 98 4.18 4.35 -2.84
N GLU A 99 3.39 4.38 -3.93
CA GLU A 99 3.93 4.51 -5.29
C GLU A 99 4.21 5.96 -5.70
N ASP A 100 3.64 6.93 -4.97
CA ASP A 100 3.81 8.36 -5.24
C ASP A 100 4.95 8.97 -4.40
N ASP A 101 5.96 9.49 -5.09
CA ASP A 101 7.14 10.15 -4.51
C ASP A 101 6.77 11.35 -3.60
N GLU A 102 5.62 11.99 -3.82
CA GLU A 102 5.16 13.12 -3.01
C GLU A 102 4.56 12.69 -1.66
N THR A 103 4.00 11.48 -1.58
CA THR A 103 3.27 11.01 -0.39
C THR A 103 3.95 9.86 0.35
N VAL A 104 4.88 9.14 -0.27
CA VAL A 104 5.48 7.92 0.30
C VAL A 104 6.22 8.20 1.62
N ALA A 105 6.94 9.33 1.71
CA ALA A 105 7.67 9.70 2.92
C ALA A 105 6.74 9.95 4.11
N GLU A 106 5.73 10.81 3.92
CA GLU A 106 4.73 11.12 4.95
C GLU A 106 3.98 9.86 5.38
N SER A 107 3.53 9.07 4.39
CA SER A 107 2.75 7.85 4.62
C SER A 107 3.52 6.81 5.43
N TRP A 108 4.78 6.58 5.08
CA TRP A 108 5.65 5.64 5.80
C TRP A 108 5.89 6.11 7.24
N GLN A 109 6.26 7.38 7.42
CA GLN A 109 6.58 7.93 8.73
C GLN A 109 5.38 7.88 9.68
N ARG A 110 4.20 8.35 9.24
CA ARG A 110 2.99 8.36 10.08
C ARG A 110 2.60 6.97 10.58
N LEU A 111 2.74 5.95 9.75
CA LEU A 111 2.45 4.56 10.14
C LEU A 111 3.52 3.99 11.08
N MET A 112 4.80 4.29 10.84
CA MET A 112 5.90 3.84 11.71
C MET A 112 5.78 4.44 13.13
N GLU A 113 5.34 5.69 13.26
CA GLU A 113 5.18 6.38 14.56
C GLU A 113 4.15 5.73 15.48
N LEU A 114 3.16 5.00 14.93
CA LEU A 114 2.13 4.33 15.73
C LEU A 114 2.67 3.16 16.56
N ASN A 115 3.82 2.59 16.17
CA ASN A 115 4.47 1.46 16.86
C ASN A 115 3.47 0.35 17.28
N ASN A 116 2.59 -0.01 16.34
CA ASN A 116 1.51 -0.98 16.57
C ASN A 116 1.69 -2.22 15.71
N GLU A 117 1.53 -3.41 16.30
CA GLU A 117 1.73 -4.70 15.61
C GLU A 117 0.89 -4.85 14.33
N LYS A 118 -0.39 -4.46 14.37
CA LYS A 118 -1.27 -4.54 13.19
C LYS A 118 -0.80 -3.59 12.08
N ILE A 119 -0.28 -2.43 12.45
CA ILE A 119 0.25 -1.45 11.49
C ILE A 119 1.55 -1.97 10.88
N VAL A 120 2.42 -2.60 11.68
CA VAL A 120 3.63 -3.26 11.17
C VAL A 120 3.27 -4.36 10.17
N GLU A 121 2.24 -5.18 10.45
CA GLU A 121 1.76 -6.17 9.47
C GLU A 121 1.32 -5.51 8.16
N THR A 122 0.55 -4.42 8.23
CA THR A 122 0.11 -3.66 7.05
C THR A 122 1.29 -3.09 6.28
N LEU A 123 2.28 -2.50 6.97
CA LEU A 123 3.51 -2.00 6.35
C LEU A 123 4.22 -3.12 5.59
N LEU A 124 4.39 -4.31 6.17
CA LEU A 124 5.04 -5.43 5.49
C LEU A 124 4.25 -5.94 4.26
N ARG A 125 2.91 -5.82 4.26
CA ARG A 125 2.05 -6.30 3.17
C ARG A 125 1.92 -5.29 2.01
N SER A 126 1.88 -4.00 2.31
CA SER A 126 1.59 -2.96 1.32
C SER A 126 2.83 -2.22 0.80
N SER A 127 4.00 -2.39 1.41
CA SER A 127 5.19 -1.57 1.12
C SER A 127 6.02 -2.01 -0.10
N VAL A 128 5.43 -2.68 -1.09
CA VAL A 128 6.16 -3.16 -2.27
C VAL A 128 6.94 -2.01 -2.94
N ALA A 129 6.28 -0.88 -3.17
CA ALA A 129 6.84 0.30 -3.81
C ALA A 129 7.67 1.20 -2.89
N VAL A 130 7.62 1.01 -1.57
CA VAL A 130 8.39 1.84 -0.64
C VAL A 130 9.89 1.60 -0.87
N PRO A 131 10.72 2.65 -0.87
CA PRO A 131 12.16 2.52 -0.99
C PRO A 131 12.77 1.54 0.00
N PHE A 132 13.67 0.68 -0.47
CA PHE A 132 14.24 -0.38 0.37
C PHE A 132 14.99 0.17 1.58
N THR A 133 15.62 1.34 1.45
CA THR A 133 16.33 2.01 2.54
C THR A 133 15.45 2.27 3.76
N TRP A 134 14.14 2.48 3.57
CA TRP A 134 13.20 2.70 4.68
C TRP A 134 12.71 1.37 5.26
N LYS A 135 12.47 0.38 4.40
CA LYS A 135 12.11 -0.98 4.81
C LYS A 135 13.23 -1.67 5.59
N GLU A 136 14.48 -1.40 5.25
CA GLU A 136 15.67 -2.00 5.86
C GLU A 136 15.69 -1.85 7.38
N GLU A 137 15.41 -0.66 7.90
CA GLU A 137 15.40 -0.39 9.34
C GLU A 137 14.34 -1.25 10.04
N LEU A 138 13.11 -1.26 9.50
CA LEU A 138 12.03 -2.09 9.99
C LEU A 138 12.40 -3.58 9.93
N TYR A 139 13.00 -4.03 8.84
CA TYR A 139 13.37 -5.44 8.68
C TYR A 139 14.40 -5.88 9.72
N TYR A 140 15.46 -5.09 9.94
CA TYR A 140 16.47 -5.42 10.95
C TYR A 140 15.95 -5.36 12.38
N LEU A 141 14.95 -4.54 12.65
CA LEU A 141 14.24 -4.56 13.92
C LEU A 141 13.48 -5.88 14.11
N LEU A 142 12.65 -6.24 13.13
CA LEU A 142 11.70 -7.36 13.22
C LEU A 142 12.36 -8.74 13.07
N ILE A 143 13.49 -8.84 12.36
CA ILE A 143 14.17 -10.12 12.09
C ILE A 143 14.61 -10.87 13.36
N LYS A 144 14.67 -10.18 14.50
CA LYS A 144 15.03 -10.77 15.79
C LYS A 144 13.94 -11.70 16.33
N ASP A 145 12.68 -11.47 15.96
CA ASP A 145 11.52 -12.25 16.41
C ASP A 145 10.96 -13.09 15.26
N LYS A 146 10.89 -14.40 15.48
CA LYS A 146 10.47 -15.38 14.47
C LYS A 146 9.03 -15.18 14.01
N LYS A 147 8.17 -14.54 14.81
CA LYS A 147 6.76 -14.31 14.40
C LYS A 147 6.67 -13.48 13.11
N TRP A 148 7.65 -12.62 12.87
CA TRP A 148 7.70 -11.76 11.68
C TRP A 148 8.32 -12.40 10.45
N HIS A 149 8.98 -13.54 10.58
CA HIS A 149 9.86 -14.06 9.53
C HIS A 149 9.10 -14.38 8.23
N TYR A 150 7.88 -14.88 8.33
CA TYR A 150 7.05 -15.12 7.16
C TYR A 150 6.67 -13.83 6.44
N LEU A 151 6.24 -12.80 7.17
CA LEU A 151 5.87 -11.51 6.58
C LEU A 151 7.07 -10.76 5.99
N LEU A 152 8.23 -10.84 6.63
CA LEU A 152 9.48 -10.32 6.08
C LEU A 152 9.85 -11.05 4.77
N PHE A 153 9.67 -12.36 4.72
CA PHE A 153 9.90 -13.14 3.52
C PHE A 153 8.96 -12.74 2.38
N THR A 154 7.66 -12.62 2.63
CA THR A 154 6.70 -12.18 1.60
C THR A 154 7.00 -10.76 1.13
N SER A 155 7.32 -9.86 2.06
CA SER A 155 7.64 -8.47 1.71
C SER A 155 8.91 -8.36 0.87
N LEU A 156 9.97 -9.15 1.16
CA LEU A 156 11.16 -9.26 0.31
C LEU A 156 10.83 -9.84 -1.08
N HIS A 157 10.03 -10.91 -1.12
CA HIS A 157 9.62 -11.54 -2.36
C HIS A 157 8.88 -10.54 -3.26
N ASP A 158 7.90 -9.83 -2.70
CA ASP A 158 7.06 -8.92 -3.45
C ASP A 158 7.82 -7.65 -3.84
N SER A 159 8.75 -7.17 -3.00
CA SER A 159 9.68 -6.09 -3.37
C SER A 159 10.62 -6.49 -4.52
N PHE A 160 11.00 -7.76 -4.61
CA PHE A 160 11.88 -8.23 -5.69
C PHE A 160 11.14 -8.43 -7.02
N TYR A 161 9.94 -8.99 -6.98
CA TYR A 161 9.18 -9.35 -8.19
C TYR A 161 8.08 -8.36 -8.59
N GLY A 162 7.70 -7.44 -7.70
CA GLY A 162 6.68 -6.43 -7.94
C GLY A 162 7.09 -5.44 -9.04
N ALA A 163 6.11 -4.97 -9.80
CA ALA A 163 6.33 -4.03 -10.91
C ALA A 163 7.07 -2.75 -10.44
N PHE A 164 6.59 -2.18 -9.33
CA PHE A 164 7.16 -1.02 -8.67
C PHE A 164 8.06 -1.38 -7.49
N GLY A 165 8.39 -2.67 -7.34
CA GLY A 165 9.23 -3.15 -6.25
C GLY A 165 10.62 -2.52 -6.27
N ASP A 166 11.07 -2.08 -5.09
CA ASP A 166 12.44 -1.64 -4.81
C ASP A 166 13.11 -2.54 -3.77
N ILE A 167 14.33 -2.98 -4.08
CA ILE A 167 15.11 -3.89 -3.25
C ILE A 167 16.63 -3.69 -3.43
N ASP A 168 17.36 -3.64 -2.31
CA ASP A 168 18.81 -3.82 -2.30
C ASP A 168 19.12 -5.32 -2.25
N ILE A 169 19.68 -5.87 -3.34
CA ILE A 169 19.97 -7.30 -3.45
C ILE A 169 20.92 -7.79 -2.35
N LEU A 170 21.98 -7.04 -2.04
CA LEU A 170 23.00 -7.51 -1.09
C LEU A 170 22.41 -7.59 0.31
N LYS A 171 21.66 -6.56 0.72
CA LYS A 171 20.98 -6.53 2.02
C LYS A 171 19.86 -7.57 2.08
N ALA A 172 19.08 -7.73 1.02
CA ALA A 172 18.03 -8.73 0.93
C ALA A 172 18.56 -10.17 1.09
N ARG A 173 19.75 -10.49 0.54
CA ARG A 173 20.41 -11.79 0.78
C ARG A 173 20.69 -12.01 2.26
N THR A 174 21.32 -11.04 2.91
CA THR A 174 21.64 -11.12 4.34
C THR A 174 20.39 -11.29 5.21
N ILE A 175 19.29 -10.62 4.84
CA ILE A 175 18.02 -10.77 5.55
C ILE A 175 17.45 -12.16 5.28
N LEU A 176 17.35 -12.60 4.02
CA LEU A 176 16.79 -13.90 3.64
C LEU A 176 17.48 -15.09 4.34
N GLU A 177 18.81 -15.06 4.47
CA GLU A 177 19.59 -16.11 5.16
C GLU A 177 19.28 -16.22 6.65
N ARG A 178 18.81 -15.14 7.27
CA ARG A 178 18.48 -15.08 8.70
C ARG A 178 17.04 -15.48 9.00
N LEU A 179 16.15 -15.45 8.01
CA LEU A 179 14.74 -15.83 8.16
C LEU A 179 14.59 -17.33 8.44
N LYS A 180 13.67 -17.66 9.34
CA LYS A 180 13.25 -19.03 9.67
C LYS A 180 11.91 -19.31 9.00
N VAL A 181 11.97 -19.54 7.69
CA VAL A 181 10.83 -19.86 6.83
C VAL A 181 11.03 -21.21 6.13
N ASP A 182 9.99 -21.76 5.51
CA ASP A 182 10.08 -23.00 4.74
C ASP A 182 10.88 -22.78 3.43
N THR A 183 12.11 -23.30 3.42
CA THR A 183 13.05 -23.19 2.30
C THR A 183 12.76 -24.18 1.16
N THR A 184 11.81 -25.10 1.35
CA THR A 184 11.45 -26.09 0.34
C THR A 184 10.48 -25.54 -0.71
N THR A 185 9.80 -24.44 -0.39
CA THR A 185 8.81 -23.79 -1.25
C THR A 185 9.43 -23.28 -2.56
N LYS A 186 8.62 -23.26 -3.62
CA LYS A 186 9.03 -22.70 -4.92
C LYS A 186 9.35 -21.21 -4.81
N TYR A 187 8.60 -20.47 -3.99
CA TYR A 187 8.82 -19.04 -3.75
C TYR A 187 10.19 -18.77 -3.15
N TYR A 188 10.57 -19.51 -2.10
CA TYR A 188 11.89 -19.34 -1.48
C TYR A 188 13.01 -19.68 -2.46
N LYS A 189 12.92 -20.82 -3.15
CA LYS A 189 13.96 -21.25 -4.10
C LYS A 189 14.15 -20.26 -5.26
N ASN A 190 13.06 -19.69 -5.77
CA ASN A 190 13.12 -18.67 -6.82
C ASN A 190 13.79 -17.40 -6.31
N LEU A 191 13.32 -16.86 -5.18
CA LEU A 191 13.88 -15.63 -4.60
C LEU A 191 15.36 -15.82 -4.26
N GLN A 192 15.73 -16.94 -3.63
CA GLN A 192 17.12 -17.25 -3.32
C GLN A 192 17.97 -17.36 -4.59
N ARG A 193 17.54 -18.13 -5.59
CA ARG A 193 18.27 -18.24 -6.85
C ARG A 193 18.51 -16.87 -7.48
N ASP A 194 17.45 -16.07 -7.60
CA ASP A 194 17.53 -14.80 -8.32
C ASP A 194 18.33 -13.76 -7.52
N LEU A 195 18.12 -13.65 -6.20
CA LEU A 195 18.94 -12.78 -5.37
C LEU A 195 20.43 -13.10 -5.51
N PHE A 196 20.82 -14.36 -5.56
CA PHE A 196 22.23 -14.76 -5.67
C PHE A 196 22.79 -14.75 -7.11
N ALA A 197 21.92 -14.66 -8.12
CA ALA A 197 22.34 -14.63 -9.53
C ALA A 197 22.71 -13.22 -10.04
N TYR A 198 22.15 -12.16 -9.45
CA TYR A 198 22.35 -10.78 -9.93
C TYR A 198 23.07 -9.93 -8.89
N SER A 199 23.85 -8.95 -9.34
CA SER A 199 24.55 -8.02 -8.43
C SER A 199 23.69 -6.82 -8.06
N SER A 200 22.64 -6.53 -8.83
CA SER A 200 21.68 -5.45 -8.57
C SER A 200 20.28 -5.77 -9.08
N HIS A 201 19.25 -5.09 -8.55
CA HIS A 201 17.87 -5.27 -9.02
C HIS A 201 17.67 -4.74 -10.44
N ALA A 202 18.39 -3.69 -10.82
CA ALA A 202 18.37 -3.14 -12.18
C ALA A 202 18.88 -4.16 -13.22
N GLU A 203 19.92 -4.92 -12.88
CA GLU A 203 20.44 -6.00 -13.73
C GLU A 203 19.38 -7.09 -13.95
N TYR A 204 18.73 -7.53 -12.86
CA TYR A 204 17.61 -8.46 -12.93
C TYR A 204 16.47 -7.95 -13.82
N LYS A 205 16.00 -6.72 -13.61
CA LYS A 205 14.90 -6.13 -14.40
C LYS A 205 15.27 -6.06 -15.89
N LYS A 206 16.52 -5.72 -16.24
CA LYS A 206 17.01 -5.70 -17.62
C LYS A 206 16.97 -7.08 -18.28
N ASP A 207 17.48 -8.11 -17.59
CA ASP A 207 17.46 -9.49 -18.10
C ASP A 207 16.02 -10.02 -18.26
N ALA A 208 15.16 -9.81 -17.25
CA ALA A 208 13.76 -10.20 -17.30
C ALA A 208 13.02 -9.60 -18.50
N ASN A 209 13.20 -8.30 -18.76
CA ASN A 209 12.61 -7.61 -19.90
C ASN A 209 13.11 -8.16 -21.25
N SER A 210 14.40 -8.50 -21.35
CA SER A 210 14.98 -9.08 -22.57
C SER A 210 14.37 -10.44 -22.92
N LYS A 211 14.10 -11.27 -21.90
CA LYS A 211 13.46 -12.59 -22.03
C LYS A 211 12.00 -12.48 -22.46
N ILE A 212 11.28 -11.47 -21.95
CA ILE A 212 9.90 -11.19 -22.37
C ILE A 212 9.85 -10.75 -23.83
N ALA A 213 10.74 -9.83 -24.24
CA ALA A 213 10.81 -9.35 -25.63
C ALA A 213 11.10 -10.50 -26.62
N SER A 214 12.05 -11.37 -26.28
CA SER A 214 12.42 -12.52 -27.13
C SER A 214 11.27 -13.52 -27.33
N ARG A 215 10.40 -13.69 -26.33
CA ARG A 215 9.22 -14.58 -26.44
C ARG A 215 8.10 -13.98 -27.29
N LYS A 216 8.00 -12.66 -27.39
CA LYS A 216 7.00 -11.98 -28.22
C LYS A 216 7.35 -12.02 -29.71
N LEU A 217 8.63 -12.17 -30.07
CA LEU A 217 9.10 -12.26 -31.46
C LEU A 217 8.92 -13.65 -32.10
N ILE A 218 8.52 -14.66 -31.32
CA ILE A 218 8.34 -16.06 -31.77
C ILE A 218 6.83 -16.41 -31.88
N ARG A 219 5.94 -15.43 -31.75
CA ARG A 219 4.49 -15.58 -31.94
C ARG A 219 4.01 -14.71 -33.09
#